data_AF-A0A3D2K2U3-F1
#
_entry.id   AF-A0A3D2K2U3-F1
#
_cell.length_a   1.000
_cell.length_b   1.000
_cell.length_c   1.000
_cell.angle_alpha   90.00
_cell.angle_beta   90.00
_cell.angle_gamma   90.00
#
_symmetry.space_group_name_H-M   'P 1'
#
loop_
_entity.id
_entity.type
_entity.pdbx_description
1 polymer ?
#
loop_
_entity_poly.entity_id
_entity_poly.type
_entity_poly.pdbx_seq_one_letter_code
_entity_poly.pdbx_strand_id
1 'polypeptide(L)'
;MEVSLIYPHQLYKNHPAVNDQRRVFFIEEPLLYGRDHKWPLKHHARRLALLKQAGDRYVGQLSDAGYDVEVIGLEDKLNGENKITTSDMLDLLPSEVKTIHIARAVDYLLERRVESWVRKGDVQIEWHDTPNFLTPNDWWRDHF
;
A
#
# COMPACT_ATOMS: atom_id res chain seq x y z
N MET A 1 -7.24 7.86 -14.52
CA MET A 1 -7.25 8.43 -13.16
C MET A 1 -5.92 8.14 -12.48
N GLU A 2 -5.38 9.09 -11.72
CA GLU A 2 -4.19 8.89 -10.89
C GLU A 2 -4.59 8.77 -9.42
N VAL A 3 -3.97 7.85 -8.70
CA VAL A 3 -4.31 7.57 -7.29
C VAL A 3 -3.05 7.41 -6.44
N SER A 4 -3.19 7.68 -5.15
CA SER A 4 -2.14 7.49 -4.15
C SER A 4 -2.39 6.17 -3.41
N LEU A 5 -1.40 5.28 -3.35
CA LEU A 5 -1.47 4.07 -2.54
C LEU A 5 -0.65 4.24 -1.26
N ILE A 6 -1.23 3.80 -0.14
CA ILE A 6 -0.58 3.77 1.17
C ILE A 6 -0.74 2.39 1.79
N TYR A 7 0.36 1.83 2.28
CA TYR A 7 0.35 0.61 3.07
C TYR A 7 0.43 0.85 4.58
N PRO A 8 0.01 -0.11 5.44
CA PRO A 8 -0.08 0.07 6.88
C PRO A 8 1.24 0.40 7.60
N HIS A 9 2.40 0.12 6.99
CA HIS A 9 3.71 0.49 7.54
C HIS A 9 4.24 1.84 7.05
N GLN A 10 3.47 2.56 6.22
CA GLN A 10 3.84 3.84 5.59
C GLN A 10 3.05 5.02 6.18
N LEU A 11 2.84 5.06 7.49
CA LEU A 11 2.01 6.09 8.16
C LEU A 11 2.77 7.41 8.37
N TYR A 12 3.27 8.00 7.29
CA TYR A 12 4.10 9.20 7.31
C TYR A 12 3.27 10.48 7.45
N LYS A 13 3.68 11.41 8.31
CA LYS A 13 3.02 12.72 8.42
C LYS A 13 2.92 13.45 7.07
N ASN A 14 4.01 13.42 6.30
CA ASN A 14 4.07 13.97 4.94
C ASN A 14 4.33 12.79 3.98
N HIS A 15 3.27 12.11 3.57
CA HIS A 15 3.39 10.95 2.69
C HIS A 15 3.70 11.41 1.24
N PRO A 16 4.80 10.96 0.62
CA PRO A 16 5.24 11.52 -0.66
C PRO A 16 4.28 11.21 -1.82
N ALA A 17 3.55 10.10 -1.74
CA ALA A 17 2.52 9.79 -2.73
C ALA A 17 1.23 10.59 -2.58
N VAL A 18 0.96 11.22 -1.43
CA VAL A 18 -0.32 11.92 -1.17
C VAL A 18 -0.28 13.32 -1.78
N ASN A 19 -1.36 13.72 -2.45
CA ASN A 19 -1.57 15.04 -3.02
C ASN A 19 -3.07 15.34 -3.07
N ASP A 20 -3.43 16.62 -3.07
CA ASP A 20 -4.81 17.14 -3.05
C ASP A 20 -5.65 16.79 -4.29
N GLN A 21 -5.01 16.47 -5.42
CA GLN A 21 -5.68 16.13 -6.68
C GLN A 21 -5.90 14.63 -6.88
N ARG A 22 -5.43 13.79 -5.93
CA ARG A 22 -5.46 12.33 -6.07
C ARG A 22 -6.20 11.70 -4.92
N ARG A 23 -7.11 10.78 -5.25
CA ARG A 23 -7.75 9.92 -4.27
C ARG A 23 -6.71 8.99 -3.64
N VAL A 24 -6.79 8.82 -2.33
CA VAL A 24 -5.90 7.96 -1.54
C VAL A 24 -6.58 6.63 -1.29
N PHE A 25 -5.93 5.53 -1.64
CA PHE A 25 -6.36 4.19 -1.24
C PHE A 25 -5.40 3.65 -0.17
N PHE A 26 -5.94 3.44 1.02
CA PHE A 26 -5.26 2.75 2.10
C PHE A 26 -5.55 1.25 2.00
N ILE A 27 -4.53 0.46 1.64
CA ILE A 27 -4.69 -0.97 1.38
C ILE A 27 -4.29 -1.77 2.60
N GLU A 28 -5.20 -2.54 3.19
CA GLU A 28 -4.83 -3.48 4.24
C GLU A 28 -4.01 -4.66 3.68
N GLU A 29 -2.69 -4.52 3.63
CA GLU A 29 -1.80 -5.47 2.96
C GLU A 29 -1.76 -6.86 3.64
N PRO A 30 -2.18 -7.94 2.93
CA PRO A 30 -2.23 -9.30 3.48
C PRO A 30 -0.91 -9.82 4.04
N LEU A 31 0.24 -9.45 3.44
CA LEU A 31 1.56 -9.85 3.94
C LEU A 31 1.83 -9.31 5.36
N LEU A 32 1.42 -8.06 5.62
CA LEU A 32 1.64 -7.40 6.91
C LEU A 32 0.71 -7.93 8.00
N TYR A 33 -0.49 -8.37 7.63
CA TYR A 33 -1.47 -8.96 8.53
C TYR A 33 -1.37 -10.48 8.66
N GLY A 34 -0.50 -11.13 7.87
CA GLY A 34 -0.34 -12.59 7.91
C GLY A 34 -1.52 -13.34 7.30
N ARG A 35 -2.28 -12.67 6.44
CA ARG A 35 -3.44 -13.20 5.75
C ARG A 35 -3.13 -13.65 4.32
N ASP A 36 -1.92 -13.37 3.84
CA ASP A 36 -1.49 -13.82 2.52
C ASP A 36 -1.50 -15.34 2.40
N HIS A 37 -2.29 -15.87 1.48
CA HIS A 37 -2.44 -17.32 1.36
C HIS A 37 -1.23 -18.02 0.71
N LYS A 38 -0.39 -17.27 -0.03
CA LYS A 38 0.82 -17.81 -0.66
C LYS A 38 2.04 -17.70 0.26
N TRP A 39 2.01 -16.75 1.20
CA TRP A 39 3.04 -16.50 2.18
C TRP A 39 2.44 -16.28 3.58
N PRO A 40 1.84 -17.33 4.19
CA PRO A 40 1.16 -17.20 5.46
C PRO A 40 2.18 -17.01 6.60
N LEU A 41 2.16 -15.83 7.22
CA LEU A 41 2.99 -15.50 8.37
C LEU A 41 2.15 -15.42 9.64
N LYS A 42 2.65 -15.98 10.74
CA LYS A 42 2.02 -15.86 12.05
C LYS A 42 2.61 -14.67 12.81
N HIS A 43 1.93 -13.53 12.75
CA HIS A 43 2.32 -12.34 13.51
C HIS A 43 1.78 -12.38 14.94
N HIS A 44 2.48 -11.70 15.85
CA HIS A 44 2.02 -11.54 17.23
C HIS A 44 0.75 -10.69 17.29
N ALA A 45 -0.24 -11.10 18.10
CA ALA A 45 -1.54 -10.43 18.18
C ALA A 45 -1.45 -8.92 18.48
N ARG A 46 -0.54 -8.51 19.38
CA ARG A 46 -0.31 -7.08 19.69
C ARG A 46 0.24 -6.29 18.50
N ARG A 47 1.06 -6.90 17.64
CA ARG A 47 1.57 -6.25 16.42
C ARG A 47 0.42 -6.00 15.44
N LEU A 48 -0.46 -7.00 15.27
CA LEU A 48 -1.64 -6.88 14.40
C LEU A 48 -2.60 -5.79 14.90
N ALA A 49 -2.89 -5.77 16.21
CA ALA A 49 -3.72 -4.74 16.82
C ALA A 49 -3.13 -3.34 16.64
N LEU A 50 -1.82 -3.18 16.89
CA LEU A 50 -1.12 -1.91 16.68
C LEU A 50 -1.21 -1.45 15.22
N LEU A 51 -0.92 -2.34 14.28
CA LEU A 51 -0.93 -2.01 12.85
C LEU A 51 -2.32 -1.55 12.39
N LYS A 52 -3.37 -2.26 12.80
CA LYS A 52 -4.76 -1.92 12.49
C LYS A 52 -5.16 -0.57 13.09
N GLN A 53 -4.97 -0.40 14.40
CA GLN A 53 -5.36 0.83 15.09
C GLN A 53 -4.57 2.06 14.63
N ALA A 54 -3.28 1.90 14.32
CA ALA A 54 -2.46 2.97 13.78
C ALA A 54 -2.91 3.35 12.37
N GLY A 55 -3.22 2.36 11.52
CA GLY A 55 -3.79 2.58 10.18
C GLY A 55 -5.13 3.31 10.23
N ASP A 56 -6.07 2.85 11.06
CA ASP A 56 -7.39 3.48 11.21
C ASP A 56 -7.28 4.93 11.67
N ARG A 57 -6.38 5.19 12.64
CA ARG A 57 -6.10 6.55 13.10
C ARG A 57 -5.51 7.42 11.99
N TYR A 58 -4.58 6.88 11.21
CA TYR A 58 -3.92 7.61 10.13
C TYR A 58 -4.89 7.93 8.99
N VAL A 59 -5.77 6.99 8.61
CA VAL A 59 -6.86 7.23 7.66
C VAL A 59 -7.75 8.37 8.15
N GLY A 60 -8.18 8.33 9.42
CA GLY A 60 -8.96 9.42 10.01
C GLY A 60 -8.25 10.76 9.96
N GLN A 61 -6.94 10.81 10.24
CA GLN A 61 -6.14 12.04 10.13
C GLN A 61 -6.08 12.59 8.70
N LEU A 62 -6.00 11.72 7.69
CA LEU A 62 -6.02 12.15 6.29
C LEU A 62 -7.40 12.67 5.89
N SER A 63 -8.48 11.99 6.29
CA SER A 63 -9.85 12.46 6.06
C SER A 63 -10.12 13.80 6.74
N ASP A 64 -9.71 13.97 8.01
CA ASP A 64 -9.83 15.23 8.76
C ASP A 64 -9.03 16.37 8.11
N ALA A 65 -7.93 16.03 7.42
CA ALA A 65 -7.13 16.99 6.64
C ALA A 65 -7.73 17.31 5.25
N GLY A 66 -8.87 16.71 4.89
CA GLY A 66 -9.61 16.99 3.66
C GLY A 66 -9.21 16.14 2.45
N TYR A 67 -8.39 15.10 2.63
CA TYR A 67 -8.09 14.15 1.56
C TYR A 67 -9.27 13.20 1.31
N ASP A 68 -9.53 12.87 0.04
CA ASP A 68 -10.45 11.79 -0.33
C ASP A 68 -9.72 10.45 -0.12
N VAL A 69 -10.10 9.74 0.95
CA VAL A 69 -9.46 8.48 1.37
C VAL A 69 -10.46 7.35 1.34
N GLU A 70 -10.11 6.25 0.67
CA GLU A 70 -10.83 4.99 0.68
C GLU A 70 -9.97 3.89 1.31
N VAL A 71 -10.58 3.04 2.14
CA VAL A 71 -9.92 1.87 2.71
C VAL A 71 -10.33 0.65 1.90
N ILE A 72 -9.34 -0.09 1.41
CA ILE A 72 -9.55 -1.44 0.87
C ILE A 72 -9.12 -2.43 1.96
N GLY A 73 -10.12 -2.93 2.67
CA GLY A 73 -9.97 -3.82 3.82
C GLY A 73 -9.81 -5.29 3.42
N LEU A 74 -9.18 -6.07 4.30
CA LEU A 74 -9.00 -7.51 4.09
C LEU A 74 -10.33 -8.27 3.96
N GLU A 75 -11.40 -7.72 4.53
CA GLU A 75 -12.74 -8.31 4.50
C GLU A 75 -13.44 -8.09 3.14
N ASP A 76 -13.00 -7.12 2.32
CA ASP A 76 -13.64 -6.78 1.04
C ASP A 76 -13.46 -7.85 -0.03
N LYS A 77 -12.49 -8.76 0.15
CA LYS A 77 -12.30 -9.97 -0.68
C LYS A 77 -13.03 -11.20 -0.15
N LEU A 78 -13.62 -11.16 1.04
CA LEU A 78 -14.19 -12.34 1.70
C LEU A 78 -15.58 -12.70 1.18
N ASN A 79 -15.73 -12.88 -0.13
CA ASN A 79 -16.84 -13.62 -0.73
C ASN A 79 -16.64 -15.14 -0.56
N GLY A 80 -16.19 -15.59 0.63
CA GLY A 80 -15.96 -17.00 0.97
C GLY A 80 -14.68 -17.63 0.45
N GLU A 81 -13.87 -16.92 -0.35
CA GLU A 81 -12.57 -17.42 -0.82
C GLU A 81 -11.42 -16.97 0.11
N ASN A 82 -10.70 -17.95 0.67
CA ASN A 82 -9.53 -17.70 1.54
C ASN A 82 -8.24 -17.34 0.77
N LYS A 83 -8.33 -16.98 -0.52
CA LYS A 83 -7.17 -16.68 -1.36
C LYS A 83 -7.01 -15.19 -1.54
N ILE A 84 -6.22 -14.58 -0.66
CA ILE A 84 -5.89 -13.15 -0.71
C ILE A 84 -4.38 -12.96 -0.85
N THR A 85 -3.98 -12.04 -1.73
CA THR A 85 -2.61 -11.54 -1.92
C THR A 85 -2.65 -10.04 -2.19
N THR A 86 -1.49 -9.39 -2.14
CA THR A 86 -1.30 -8.00 -2.60
C THR A 86 -2.01 -7.72 -3.93
N SER A 87 -1.80 -8.57 -4.96
CA SER A 87 -2.40 -8.33 -6.28
C SER A 87 -3.93 -8.44 -6.23
N ASP A 88 -4.46 -9.36 -5.42
CA ASP A 88 -5.92 -9.48 -5.25
C ASP A 88 -6.50 -8.21 -4.62
N MET A 89 -5.80 -7.60 -3.66
CA MET A 89 -6.21 -6.32 -3.07
C MET A 89 -6.20 -5.19 -4.12
N LEU A 90 -5.17 -5.16 -4.97
CA LEU A 90 -5.07 -4.16 -6.04
C LEU A 90 -6.16 -4.30 -7.11
N ASP A 91 -6.69 -5.51 -7.33
CA ASP A 91 -7.83 -5.74 -8.22
C ASP A 91 -9.14 -5.07 -7.74
N LEU A 92 -9.19 -4.62 -6.48
CA LEU A 92 -10.33 -3.87 -5.95
C LEU A 92 -10.25 -2.36 -6.25
N LEU A 93 -9.13 -1.89 -6.80
CA LEU A 93 -9.03 -0.50 -7.27
C LEU A 93 -10.00 -0.23 -8.42
N PRO A 94 -10.49 1.01 -8.57
CA PRO A 94 -11.37 1.36 -9.68
C PRO A 94 -10.72 1.09 -11.04
N SER A 95 -11.53 0.63 -11.99
CA SER A 95 -11.07 0.22 -13.32
C SER A 95 -10.45 1.34 -14.16
N GLU A 96 -10.71 2.60 -13.81
CA GLU A 96 -10.23 3.78 -14.53
C GLU A 96 -8.86 4.26 -14.02
N VAL A 97 -8.29 3.58 -13.00
CA VAL A 97 -6.92 3.82 -12.53
C VAL A 97 -5.95 3.56 -13.68
N LYS A 98 -5.12 4.58 -13.96
CA LYS A 98 -4.08 4.56 -14.98
C LYS A 98 -2.69 4.74 -14.40
N THR A 99 -2.57 5.40 -13.26
CA THR A 99 -1.30 5.58 -12.56
C THR A 99 -1.51 5.40 -11.07
N ILE A 100 -0.63 4.61 -10.45
CA ILE A 100 -0.53 4.50 -8.99
C ILE A 100 0.75 5.20 -8.52
N HIS A 101 0.61 6.11 -7.56
CA HIS A 101 1.74 6.72 -6.86
C HIS A 101 1.93 6.04 -5.53
N ILE A 102 3.16 5.62 -5.25
CA ILE A 102 3.45 4.84 -4.06
C ILE A 102 4.85 5.14 -3.54
N ALA A 103 5.00 5.27 -2.22
CA ALA A 103 6.32 5.31 -1.59
C ALA A 103 6.96 3.92 -1.66
N ARG A 104 8.27 3.83 -1.86
CA ARG A 104 9.02 2.56 -1.76
C ARG A 104 8.58 1.79 -0.52
N ALA A 105 8.17 0.54 -0.73
CA ALA A 105 7.62 -0.27 0.33
C ALA A 105 8.73 -0.92 1.17
N VAL A 106 9.94 -1.03 0.61
CA VAL A 106 11.11 -1.67 1.26
C VAL A 106 10.82 -3.12 1.64
N ASP A 107 9.95 -3.77 0.87
CA ASP A 107 9.60 -5.18 0.98
C ASP A 107 9.61 -5.77 -0.44
N TYR A 108 10.55 -6.69 -0.68
CA TYR A 108 10.78 -7.26 -2.00
C TYR A 108 9.53 -7.97 -2.56
N LEU A 109 8.81 -8.72 -1.73
CA LEU A 109 7.66 -9.51 -2.21
C LEU A 109 6.48 -8.60 -2.52
N LEU A 110 6.25 -7.59 -1.69
CA LEU A 110 5.24 -6.56 -1.90
C LEU A 110 5.51 -5.78 -3.20
N GLU A 111 6.69 -5.18 -3.36
CA GLU A 111 7.03 -4.39 -4.55
C GLU A 111 6.95 -5.25 -5.83
N ARG A 112 7.48 -6.49 -5.79
CA ARG A 112 7.39 -7.42 -6.93
C ARG A 112 5.95 -7.73 -7.32
N ARG A 113 5.02 -7.83 -6.36
CA ARG A 113 3.60 -8.12 -6.64
C ARG A 113 2.85 -6.92 -7.15
N VAL A 114 3.17 -5.72 -6.66
CA VAL A 114 2.67 -4.47 -7.23
C VAL A 114 3.12 -4.38 -8.68
N GLU A 115 4.42 -4.52 -8.96
CA GLU A 115 4.93 -4.49 -10.33
C GLU A 115 4.32 -5.57 -11.24
N SER A 116 4.10 -6.77 -10.71
CA SER A 116 3.45 -7.85 -11.45
C SER A 116 2.01 -7.51 -11.81
N TRP A 117 1.28 -6.87 -10.89
CA TRP A 117 -0.08 -6.40 -11.11
C TRP A 117 -0.12 -5.28 -12.16
N VAL A 118 0.76 -4.28 -12.01
CA VAL A 118 0.95 -3.16 -12.95
C VAL A 118 1.27 -3.68 -14.35
N ARG A 119 2.18 -4.65 -14.51
CA ARG A 119 2.52 -5.24 -15.82
C ARG A 119 1.38 -6.03 -16.47
N LYS A 120 0.45 -6.56 -15.68
CA LYS A 120 -0.73 -7.29 -16.19
C LYS A 120 -1.86 -6.35 -16.56
N GLY A 121 -1.99 -5.24 -15.84
CA GLY A 121 -2.90 -4.15 -16.17
C GLY A 121 -2.30 -3.19 -17.21
N ASP A 122 -3.13 -2.32 -17.77
CA ASP A 122 -2.68 -1.13 -18.49
C ASP A 122 -2.56 0.04 -17.48
N VAL A 123 -1.74 -0.17 -16.45
CA VAL A 123 -1.51 0.77 -15.33
C VAL A 123 -0.02 1.10 -15.27
N GLN A 124 0.30 2.34 -14.90
CA GLN A 124 1.66 2.81 -14.66
C GLN A 124 1.94 2.94 -13.16
N ILE A 125 3.20 2.85 -12.78
CA ILE A 125 3.65 3.01 -11.40
C ILE A 125 4.65 4.14 -11.28
N GLU A 126 4.37 5.07 -10.37
CA GLU A 126 5.27 6.14 -9.99
C GLU A 126 5.79 5.87 -8.56
N TRP A 127 7.07 5.48 -8.48
CA TRP A 127 7.74 5.24 -7.21
C TRP A 127 8.30 6.52 -6.62
N HIS A 128 7.91 6.81 -5.39
CA HIS A 128 8.53 7.86 -4.57
C HIS A 128 9.54 7.26 -3.60
N ASP A 129 10.61 7.98 -3.30
CA ASP A 129 11.52 7.59 -2.23
C ASP A 129 10.77 7.49 -0.90
N THR A 130 11.13 6.49 -0.11
CA THR A 130 10.55 6.31 1.22
C THR A 130 11.19 7.28 2.22
N PRO A 131 10.41 7.94 3.08
CA PRO A 131 10.93 8.72 4.20
C PRO A 131 11.69 7.90 5.26
N ASN A 132 11.71 6.57 5.15
CA ASN A 132 12.43 5.70 6.09
C ASN A 132 13.95 5.88 6.07
N PHE A 133 14.51 6.43 5.00
CA PHE A 133 15.96 6.60 4.82
C PHE A 133 16.32 8.06 4.55
N LEU A 134 17.54 8.45 4.96
CA LEU A 134 18.10 9.77 4.69
C LEU A 134 18.62 9.92 3.27
N THR A 135 18.94 8.81 2.61
CA THR A 135 19.52 8.76 1.27
C THR A 135 18.48 8.29 0.25
N PRO A 136 18.47 8.85 -0.97
CA PRO A 136 17.69 8.33 -2.09
C PRO A 136 18.00 6.86 -2.39
N ASN A 137 17.05 6.16 -2.99
CA ASN A 137 17.20 4.72 -3.28
C ASN A 137 18.31 4.41 -4.29
N ASP A 138 18.67 5.35 -5.17
CA ASP A 138 19.72 5.20 -6.18
C ASP A 138 21.11 5.64 -5.68
N TRP A 139 21.22 6.24 -4.49
CA TRP A 139 22.46 6.79 -3.95
C TRP A 139 23.64 5.80 -3.95
N TRP A 140 23.39 4.51 -3.72
CA TRP A 140 24.45 3.49 -3.65
C TRP A 140 25.04 3.12 -5.01
N ARG A 141 24.35 3.41 -6.13
CA ARG A 141 24.76 2.97 -7.48
C ARG A 141 26.03 3.65 -7.98
N ASP A 142 26.34 4.84 -7.46
CA ASP A 142 27.53 5.59 -7.83
C ASP A 142 28.75 5.24 -6.96
N HIS A 143 28.57 4.35 -5.96
CA HIS A 143 29.58 4.06 -4.93
C HIS A 143 30.04 2.60 -4.88
N PHE A 144 29.38 1.68 -5.61
CA PHE A 144 29.72 0.26 -5.69
C PHE A 144 29.51 -0.27 -7.11
#